data_AF-A0A193PS75-F1
#
_entry.id   AF-A0A193PS75-F1
#
_cell.length_a   1.000
_cell.length_b   1.000
_cell.length_c   1.000
_cell.angle_alpha   90.00
_cell.angle_beta   90.00
_cell.angle_gamma   90.00
#
_symmetry.space_group_name_H-M   'P 1'
#
loop_
_entity.id
_entity.type
_entity.pdbx_description
1 polymer ?
#
loop_
_entity_poly.entity_id
_entity_poly.type
_entity_poly.pdbx_seq_one_letter_code
_entity_poly.pdbx_strand_id
1 'polypeptide(L)' 'MIILNLTSITLNLPSIFVPLVGLLLPAITMVFFHLYIQNDEIL' A
#
# COMPACT_ATOMS: atom_id res chain seq x y z
N MET A 1 -29.54 14.91 -1.00
CA MET A 1 -28.93 14.01 -2.01
C MET A 1 -28.37 14.90 -3.11
N ILE A 2 -27.16 15.43 -2.87
CA ILE A 2 -26.56 16.46 -3.73
C ILE A 2 -25.83 15.75 -4.85
N ILE A 3 -26.51 15.70 -6.00
CA ILE A 3 -26.00 15.78 -7.37
C ILE A 3 -24.50 15.42 -7.49
N LEU A 4 -24.24 14.17 -7.88
CA LEU A 4 -22.94 13.66 -8.30
C LEU A 4 -22.54 14.44 -9.58
N ASN A 5 -21.74 15.50 -9.40
CA ASN A 5 -21.20 16.30 -10.51
C ASN A 5 -20.12 15.48 -11.24
N LEU A 6 -19.97 15.68 -12.55
CA LEU A 6 -19.16 14.91 -13.51
C LEU A 6 -17.66 14.76 -13.12
N THR A 7 -17.20 15.47 -12.08
CA THR A 7 -15.88 15.43 -11.44
C THR A 7 -15.70 14.31 -10.40
N SER A 8 -16.72 13.49 -10.10
CA SER A 8 -16.61 12.30 -9.24
C SER A 8 -15.64 11.21 -9.74
N ILE A 9 -15.01 11.46 -10.89
CA ILE A 9 -14.26 10.52 -11.74
C ILE A 9 -12.77 10.93 -11.85
N THR A 10 -12.29 12.02 -11.23
CA THR A 10 -10.83 12.27 -11.11
C THR A 10 -10.22 11.36 -10.04
N LEU A 11 -10.36 10.06 -10.26
CA LEU A 11 -9.73 8.93 -9.58
C LEU A 11 -9.86 9.00 -8.06
N ASN A 12 -10.53 8.02 -7.44
CA ASN A 12 -10.48 7.78 -6.00
C ASN A 12 -9.06 7.32 -5.57
N LEU A 13 -8.03 8.09 -5.94
CA LEU A 13 -6.62 7.96 -5.66
C LEU A 13 -6.40 7.62 -4.18
N PRO A 14 -7.04 8.32 -3.22
CA PRO A 14 -6.87 7.96 -1.82
C PRO A 14 -7.31 6.52 -1.53
N SER A 15 -8.42 6.06 -2.11
CA SER A 15 -8.94 4.71 -1.87
C SER A 15 -8.04 3.58 -2.38
N ILE A 16 -7.12 3.86 -3.31
CA ILE A 16 -6.17 2.87 -3.86
C ILE A 16 -4.82 3.00 -3.17
N PHE A 17 -4.32 4.23 -3.01
CA PHE A 17 -2.99 4.47 -2.44
C PHE A 17 -2.96 4.25 -0.92
N VAL A 18 -4.04 4.55 -0.20
CA VAL A 18 -4.11 4.34 1.26
C VAL A 18 -3.95 2.86 1.62
N PRO A 19 -4.70 1.90 1.05
CA PRO A 19 -4.46 0.48 1.35
C PRO A 19 -3.14 -0.04 0.75
N LEU A 20 -2.70 0.49 -0.40
CA LEU A 20 -1.44 0.08 -1.02
C LEU A 20 -0.22 0.45 -0.15
N VAL A 21 -0.17 1.67 0.38
CA VAL A 21 0.95 2.15 1.21
C VAL A 21 0.76 1.79 2.69
N GLY A 22 -0.48 1.67 3.16
CA GLY A 22 -0.78 1.38 4.57
C GLY A 22 -0.81 -0.11 4.92
N LEU A 23 -1.06 -0.98 3.95
CA LEU A 23 -1.21 -2.43 4.18
C LEU A 23 -0.29 -3.24 3.27
N LEU A 24 -0.42 -3.11 1.95
CA LEU A 24 0.26 -4.02 1.02
C LEU A 24 1.79 -3.83 1.02
N LEU A 25 2.25 -2.59 0.83
CA LEU A 25 3.67 -2.27 0.79
C LEU A 25 4.36 -2.60 2.13
N PRO A 26 3.82 -2.22 3.31
CA PRO A 26 4.35 -2.64 4.60
C PRO A 26 4.39 -4.16 4.79
N ALA A 27 3.34 -4.89 4.39
CA ALA A 27 3.32 -6.35 4.51
C ALA A 27 4.42 -7.00 3.66
N ILE A 28 4.60 -6.54 2.41
CA ILE A 28 5.65 -7.03 1.52
C ILE A 28 7.03 -6.70 2.08
N THR A 29 7.28 -5.45 2.49
CA THR A 29 8.57 -5.04 3.06
C THR A 29 8.90 -5.80 4.34
N MET A 30 7.91 -6.04 5.22
CA MET A 30 8.11 -6.84 6.44
C MET A 30 8.53 -8.28 6.13
N VAL A 31 7.86 -8.95 5.18
CA VAL A 31 8.22 -10.32 4.77
C VAL A 31 9.61 -10.32 4.12
N PHE A 32 9.88 -9.35 3.25
CA PHE A 32 11.17 -9.25 2.57
C PHE A 32 12.31 -8.99 3.55
N PHE A 33 12.13 -8.09 4.52
CA PHE A 33 13.10 -7.83 5.59
C PHE A 33 13.27 -9.02 6.51
N HIS A 34 12.19 -9.73 6.84
CA HIS A 34 12.28 -10.94 7.64
C HIS A 34 13.10 -12.03 6.93
N LEU A 35 12.92 -12.22 5.62
CA LEU A 35 13.76 -13.13 4.84
C LEU A 35 15.19 -12.60 4.73
N TYR A 36 15.38 -11.31 4.44
CA TYR A 36 16.71 -10.71 4.32
C TYR A 36 17.55 -10.91 5.59
N ILE A 37 17.00 -10.56 6.76
CA ILE A 37 17.68 -10.69 8.06
C ILE A 37 17.89 -12.17 8.46
N GLN A 38 17.01 -13.08 8.05
CA GLN A 38 17.23 -14.52 8.29
C GLN A 38 18.29 -15.13 7.38
N ASN A 39 18.44 -14.58 6.16
CA ASN A 39 19.46 -15.01 5.20
C ASN A 39 20.79 -14.28 5.40
N ASP A 40 20.84 -13.24 6.24
CA ASP A 40 22.09 -12.76 6.82
C ASP A 40 22.64 -13.89 7.71
N GLU A 41 23.44 -14.77 7.09
CA GLU A 41 24.48 -15.49 7.81
C GLU A 41 25.24 -14.42 8.59
N ILE A 42 24.96 -14.34 9.89
CA ILE A 42 25.70 -13.50 10.84
C ILE A 42 27.12 -14.10 10.84
N LEU A 43 27.98 -13.65 9.92
CA LEU A 43 29.40 -13.99 9.95
C LEU A 43 30.01 -13.55 11.28
#